data_AF-A0A2P9GVS8-F1
#
_entry.id   AF-A0A2P9GVS8-F1
#
_cell.length_a   1.000
_cell.length_b   1.000
_cell.length_c   1.000
_cell.angle_alpha   90.00
_cell.angle_beta   90.00
_cell.angle_gamma   90.00
#
_symmetry.space_group_name_H-M   'P 1'
#
loop_
_entity.id
_entity.type
_entity.pdbx_description
1 polymer ?
#
loop_
_entity_poly.entity_id
_entity_poly.type
_entity_poly.pdbx_seq_one_letter_code
_entity_poly.pdbx_strand_id
1 'polypeptide(L)'
;MGLMERILHRAKTDSSNASTALLAGSKKNLAIAEKIVHDYGTAMASRQSMNGGCIADIRRLPHPKARVKDAIVFLLRLTDDPQFREQLKSSYILLADWQEGVDLAIAKNHANADAGGDAAEVVKDIAAKDAAWEAWEKWRPKVLEEERALKAELQELGLW
;
A
#
# COMPACT_ATOMS: atom_id res chain seq x y z
N MET A 1 -15.73 14.40 -55.98
CA MET A 1 -15.10 14.08 -54.68
C MET A 1 -13.65 14.49 -54.72
N GLY A 2 -13.39 15.74 -54.33
CA GLY A 2 -12.11 16.42 -54.53
C GLY A 2 -11.00 15.91 -53.63
N LEU A 3 -9.75 16.05 -54.05
CA LEU A 3 -8.55 15.66 -53.30
C LEU A 3 -8.53 16.30 -51.89
N MET A 4 -9.11 17.50 -51.74
CA MET A 4 -9.18 18.23 -50.47
C MET A 4 -10.22 17.68 -49.47
N GLU A 5 -11.32 17.10 -49.93
CA GLU A 5 -12.32 16.47 -49.02
C GLU A 5 -11.75 15.22 -48.32
N ARG A 6 -10.87 14.49 -49.00
CA ARG A 6 -10.23 13.28 -48.44
C ARG A 6 -9.21 13.61 -47.35
N ILE A 7 -8.51 14.74 -47.48
CA ILE A 7 -7.52 15.20 -46.49
C ILE A 7 -8.23 15.67 -45.21
N LEU A 8 -9.34 16.41 -45.35
CA LEU A 8 -10.15 16.85 -44.22
C LEU A 8 -10.84 15.68 -43.49
N HIS A 9 -11.34 14.67 -44.22
CA HIS A 9 -11.90 13.47 -43.60
C HIS A 9 -10.86 12.63 -42.86
N ARG A 10 -9.66 12.47 -43.41
CA ARG A 10 -8.58 11.67 -42.80
C ARG A 10 -8.07 12.28 -41.49
N ALA A 11 -7.86 13.60 -41.46
CA ALA A 11 -7.42 14.30 -40.25
C ALA A 11 -8.45 14.18 -39.10
N LYS A 12 -9.75 14.17 -39.43
CA LYS A 12 -10.82 14.03 -38.44
C LYS A 12 -10.91 12.60 -37.87
N THR A 13 -10.66 11.58 -38.69
CA THR A 13 -10.61 10.18 -38.23
C THR A 13 -9.36 9.85 -37.41
N ASP A 14 -8.19 10.41 -37.75
CA ASP A 14 -6.95 10.17 -36.98
C ASP A 14 -7.00 10.85 -35.58
N SER A 15 -7.56 12.06 -35.49
CA SER A 15 -7.72 12.77 -34.21
C SER A 15 -8.72 12.09 -33.27
N SER A 16 -9.81 11.56 -33.84
CA SER A 16 -10.81 10.81 -33.08
C SER A 16 -10.23 9.49 -32.53
N ASN A 17 -9.51 8.72 -33.35
CA ASN A 17 -8.93 7.44 -32.94
C ASN A 17 -7.82 7.61 -31.89
N ALA A 18 -6.98 8.64 -32.00
CA ALA A 18 -5.94 8.94 -31.02
C ALA A 18 -6.53 9.29 -29.64
N SER A 19 -7.63 10.05 -29.62
CA SER A 19 -8.33 10.43 -28.40
C SER A 19 -8.97 9.21 -27.70
N THR A 20 -9.55 8.29 -28.49
CA THR A 20 -10.13 7.05 -27.94
C THR A 20 -9.06 6.11 -27.38
N ALA A 21 -7.91 6.00 -28.06
CA ALA A 21 -6.79 5.17 -27.59
C ALA A 21 -6.16 5.69 -26.29
N LEU A 22 -6.01 7.02 -26.16
CA LEU A 22 -5.54 7.67 -24.93
C LEU A 22 -6.50 7.44 -23.76
N LEU A 23 -7.81 7.61 -23.98
CA LEU A 23 -8.83 7.36 -22.96
C LEU A 23 -8.89 5.89 -22.53
N ALA A 24 -8.73 4.96 -23.47
CA ALA A 24 -8.66 3.53 -23.18
C ALA A 24 -7.40 3.16 -22.38
N GLY A 25 -6.25 3.78 -22.71
CA GLY A 25 -5.00 3.63 -21.95
C GLY A 25 -5.14 4.12 -20.50
N SER A 26 -5.71 5.31 -20.31
CA SER A 26 -5.94 5.87 -18.97
C SER A 26 -6.90 5.04 -18.12
N LYS A 27 -8.00 4.53 -18.71
CA LYS A 27 -8.93 3.63 -18.03
C LYS A 27 -8.27 2.32 -17.62
N LYS A 28 -7.41 1.75 -18.48
CA LYS A 28 -6.66 0.53 -18.17
C LYS A 28 -5.67 0.76 -17.02
N ASN A 29 -4.98 1.90 -17.01
CA ASN A 29 -4.05 2.25 -15.94
C ASN A 29 -4.76 2.44 -14.59
N LEU A 30 -5.95 3.05 -14.60
CA LEU A 30 -6.80 3.17 -13.42
C LEU A 30 -7.20 1.81 -12.86
N ALA A 31 -7.75 0.92 -13.69
CA ALA A 31 -8.13 -0.42 -13.24
C ALA A 31 -6.93 -1.22 -12.68
N ILE A 32 -5.73 -1.04 -13.24
CA ILE A 32 -4.51 -1.65 -12.72
C ILE A 32 -4.14 -1.08 -11.35
N ALA A 33 -4.19 0.25 -11.18
CA ALA A 33 -3.89 0.90 -9.91
C ALA A 33 -4.87 0.51 -8.82
N GLU A 34 -6.17 0.51 -9.11
CA GLU A 34 -7.23 0.05 -8.21
C GLU A 34 -7.00 -1.39 -7.78
N LYS A 35 -6.67 -2.28 -8.72
CA LYS A 35 -6.37 -3.69 -8.40
C LYS A 35 -5.16 -3.81 -7.47
N ILE A 36 -4.08 -3.08 -7.71
CA ILE A 36 -2.88 -3.12 -6.86
C ILE A 36 -3.19 -2.65 -5.44
N VAL A 37 -3.93 -1.54 -5.31
CA VAL A 37 -4.32 -0.98 -4.01
C VAL A 37 -5.32 -1.91 -3.29
N HIS A 38 -6.23 -2.55 -4.03
CA HIS A 38 -7.13 -3.55 -3.47
C HIS A 38 -6.37 -4.77 -2.95
N ASP A 39 -5.49 -5.37 -3.76
CA ASP A 39 -4.67 -6.52 -3.36
C ASP A 39 -3.84 -6.17 -2.11
N TYR A 40 -3.28 -4.94 -2.07
CA TYR A 40 -2.57 -4.42 -0.91
C TYR A 40 -3.47 -4.27 0.33
N GLY A 41 -4.68 -3.71 0.16
CA GLY A 41 -5.67 -3.59 1.22
C GLY A 41 -6.09 -4.94 1.81
N THR A 42 -6.23 -5.98 0.98
CA THR A 42 -6.48 -7.36 1.44
C THR A 42 -5.29 -7.93 2.21
N ALA A 43 -4.07 -7.68 1.75
CA ALA A 43 -2.86 -8.06 2.48
C ALA A 43 -2.70 -7.32 3.82
N MET A 44 -3.20 -6.08 3.91
CA MET A 44 -3.31 -5.34 5.17
C MET A 44 -4.35 -5.95 6.09
N ALA A 45 -5.58 -6.15 5.61
CA ALA A 45 -6.71 -6.62 6.42
C ALA A 45 -6.45 -8.01 7.03
N SER A 46 -5.86 -8.92 6.25
CA SER A 46 -5.44 -10.24 6.75
C SER A 46 -4.40 -10.16 7.88
N ARG A 47 -3.61 -9.08 7.94
CA ARG A 47 -2.62 -8.84 9.00
C ARG A 47 -3.12 -7.98 10.14
N GLN A 48 -4.06 -7.07 9.89
CA GLN A 48 -4.72 -6.26 10.93
C GLN A 48 -5.58 -7.10 11.88
N SER A 49 -5.97 -8.32 11.47
CA SER A 49 -6.50 -9.33 12.39
C SER A 49 -5.54 -9.65 13.55
N MET A 50 -4.26 -9.28 13.45
CA MET A 50 -3.32 -9.20 14.57
C MET A 50 -3.42 -7.78 15.15
N ASN A 51 -4.38 -7.59 16.06
CA ASN A 51 -4.70 -6.33 16.74
C ASN A 51 -3.43 -5.56 17.15
N GLY A 52 -3.03 -4.51 16.45
CA GLY A 52 -1.94 -3.63 16.90
C GLY A 52 -1.01 -3.09 15.83
N GLY A 53 -1.02 -3.62 14.61
CA GLY A 53 0.02 -3.29 13.63
C GLY A 53 1.14 -4.32 13.68
N CYS A 54 1.72 -4.59 12.51
CA CYS A 54 2.58 -5.74 12.33
C CYS A 54 3.69 -5.42 11.33
N ILE A 55 4.94 -5.58 11.75
CA ILE A 55 6.10 -5.42 10.87
C ILE A 55 6.34 -6.75 10.17
N ALA A 56 6.42 -6.76 8.85
CA ALA A 56 6.65 -8.00 8.11
C ALA A 56 7.56 -7.82 6.89
N ASP A 57 7.99 -8.95 6.34
CA ASP A 57 8.88 -8.94 5.18
C ASP A 57 8.23 -8.30 3.94
N ILE A 58 8.97 -7.46 3.24
CA ILE A 58 8.60 -6.91 1.92
C ILE A 58 8.24 -8.00 0.89
N ARG A 59 8.85 -9.20 0.98
CA ARG A 59 8.57 -10.36 0.10
C ARG A 59 7.15 -10.90 0.27
N ARG A 60 6.46 -10.55 1.36
CA ARG A 60 5.06 -10.94 1.61
C ARG A 60 4.06 -9.97 0.99
N LEU A 61 4.51 -8.88 0.35
CA LEU A 61 3.61 -7.99 -0.38
C LEU A 61 3.07 -8.70 -1.64
N PRO A 62 1.80 -8.46 -2.01
CA PRO A 62 1.23 -8.97 -3.26
C PRO A 62 1.86 -8.32 -4.51
N HIS A 63 2.44 -7.13 -4.35
CA HIS A 63 3.10 -6.37 -5.41
C HIS A 63 4.39 -5.73 -4.86
N PRO A 64 5.41 -5.47 -5.71
CA PRO A 64 6.59 -4.73 -5.26
C PRO A 64 6.22 -3.40 -4.60
N LYS A 65 6.89 -3.04 -3.50
CA LYS A 65 6.60 -1.84 -2.71
C LYS A 65 6.54 -0.57 -3.56
N ALA A 66 7.50 -0.38 -4.47
CA ALA A 66 7.51 0.73 -5.42
C ALA A 66 6.23 0.78 -6.28
N ARG A 67 5.75 -0.37 -6.76
CA ARG A 67 4.54 -0.46 -7.58
C ARG A 67 3.26 -0.12 -6.78
N VAL A 68 3.22 -0.48 -5.49
CA VAL A 68 2.12 -0.07 -4.60
C VAL A 68 2.16 1.43 -4.37
N LYS A 69 3.34 2.02 -4.13
CA LYS A 69 3.51 3.48 -4.00
C LYS A 69 2.99 4.21 -5.24
N ASP A 70 3.41 3.80 -6.42
CA ASP A 70 3.00 4.41 -7.69
C ASP A 70 1.49 4.33 -7.90
N ALA A 71 0.88 3.18 -7.59
CA ALA A 71 -0.57 2.99 -7.68
C ALA A 71 -1.33 3.92 -6.71
N ILE A 72 -0.86 4.05 -5.46
CA ILE A 72 -1.49 4.94 -4.47
C ILE A 72 -1.34 6.40 -4.90
N VAL A 73 -0.14 6.84 -5.33
CA VAL A 73 0.10 8.21 -5.82
C VAL A 73 -0.76 8.51 -7.04
N PHE A 74 -0.91 7.55 -7.96
CA PHE A 74 -1.78 7.68 -9.13
C PHE A 74 -3.23 7.91 -8.71
N LEU A 75 -3.76 7.11 -7.78
CA LEU A 75 -5.14 7.29 -7.28
C LEU A 75 -5.30 8.61 -6.51
N LEU A 76 -4.33 8.99 -5.67
CA LEU A 76 -4.31 10.27 -4.95
C LEU A 76 -4.37 11.49 -5.87
N ARG A 77 -3.83 11.40 -7.09
CA ARG A 77 -3.89 12.47 -8.08
C ARG A 77 -5.23 12.55 -8.82
N LEU A 78 -6.02 11.48 -8.79
CA LEU A 78 -7.27 11.37 -9.54
C LEU A 78 -8.52 11.52 -8.67
N THR A 79 -8.43 11.21 -7.38
CA THR A 79 -9.57 11.28 -6.47
C THR A 79 -9.69 12.63 -5.78
N ASP A 80 -10.90 13.21 -5.86
CA ASP A 80 -11.31 14.39 -5.10
C ASP A 80 -12.04 14.03 -3.79
N ASP A 81 -12.36 12.75 -3.56
CA ASP A 81 -13.03 12.32 -2.33
C ASP A 81 -12.08 12.44 -1.12
N PRO A 82 -12.36 13.35 -0.15
CA PRO A 82 -11.49 13.58 0.98
C PRO A 82 -11.32 12.33 1.85
N GLN A 83 -12.37 11.51 2.02
CA GLN A 83 -12.29 10.32 2.85
C GLN A 83 -11.36 9.27 2.23
N PHE A 84 -11.55 8.98 0.94
CA PHE A 84 -10.68 8.05 0.22
C PHE A 84 -9.24 8.55 0.14
N ARG A 85 -9.02 9.86 -0.01
CA ARG A 85 -7.67 10.46 0.03
C ARG A 85 -6.97 10.19 1.36
N GLU A 86 -7.63 10.40 2.49
CA GLU A 86 -7.04 10.13 3.82
C GLU A 86 -6.73 8.63 4.02
N GLN A 87 -7.60 7.75 3.50
CA GLN A 87 -7.33 6.31 3.49
C GLN A 87 -6.10 5.95 2.67
N LEU A 88 -5.94 6.54 1.49
CA LEU A 88 -4.79 6.34 0.61
C LEU A 88 -3.50 6.86 1.24
N LYS A 89 -3.51 8.07 1.85
CA LYS A 89 -2.35 8.61 2.59
C LYS A 89 -1.95 7.68 3.73
N SER A 90 -2.91 7.26 4.54
CA SER A 90 -2.67 6.33 5.66
C SER A 90 -2.08 5.01 5.15
N SER A 91 -2.65 4.46 4.07
CA SER A 91 -2.18 3.22 3.43
C SER A 91 -0.75 3.35 2.89
N TYR A 92 -0.40 4.52 2.37
CA TYR A 92 0.95 4.84 1.89
C TYR A 92 1.95 4.86 3.04
N ILE A 93 1.63 5.51 4.17
CA ILE A 93 2.51 5.52 5.35
C ILE A 93 2.69 4.11 5.92
N LEU A 94 1.63 3.31 5.96
CA LEU A 94 1.68 1.90 6.40
C LEU A 94 2.58 1.01 5.53
N LEU A 95 3.08 1.49 4.39
CA LEU A 95 4.13 0.78 3.66
C LEU A 95 5.42 0.66 4.47
N ALA A 96 5.66 1.57 5.44
CA ALA A 96 6.79 1.48 6.35
C ALA A 96 6.78 0.22 7.22
N ASP A 97 5.63 -0.40 7.47
CA ASP A 97 5.55 -1.67 8.20
C ASP A 97 6.12 -2.85 7.41
N TRP A 98 6.39 -2.68 6.10
CA TRP A 98 7.00 -3.71 5.26
C TRP A 98 8.49 -3.50 5.16
N GLN A 99 9.23 -4.29 5.91
CA GLN A 99 10.68 -4.19 6.04
C GLN A 99 11.39 -5.33 5.33
N GLU A 100 12.56 -5.06 4.77
CA GLU A 100 13.41 -6.10 4.21
C GLU A 100 14.15 -6.85 5.34
N GLY A 101 14.12 -8.19 5.30
CA GLY A 101 14.85 -9.03 6.25
C GLY A 101 14.08 -9.40 7.52
N VAL A 102 12.75 -9.32 7.49
CA VAL A 102 11.88 -9.71 8.61
C VAL A 102 11.35 -11.12 8.38
N ASP A 103 12.00 -12.14 8.95
CA ASP A 103 11.66 -13.53 8.66
C ASP A 103 10.23 -13.93 9.09
N LEU A 104 9.84 -13.54 10.31
CA LEU A 104 8.50 -13.75 10.88
C LEU A 104 7.84 -12.42 11.17
N ALA A 105 6.54 -12.34 10.90
CA ALA A 105 5.76 -11.12 11.11
C ALA A 105 5.70 -10.80 12.62
N ILE A 106 6.08 -9.58 12.99
CA ILE A 106 6.24 -9.14 14.37
C ILE A 106 5.02 -8.29 14.74
N ALA A 107 4.18 -8.77 15.67
CA ALA A 107 2.99 -8.06 16.11
C ALA A 107 3.33 -7.01 17.19
N LYS A 108 2.64 -5.85 17.16
CA LYS A 108 2.83 -4.76 18.12
C LYS A 108 2.21 -5.00 19.49
N ASN A 109 1.13 -5.78 19.60
CA ASN A 109 0.41 -5.94 20.87
C ASN A 109 0.56 -7.32 21.52
N HIS A 110 0.69 -7.24 22.85
CA HIS A 110 0.31 -8.26 23.82
C HIS A 110 -1.22 -8.34 23.91
N ALA A 111 -1.82 -9.48 23.58
CA ALA A 111 -3.06 -9.84 24.26
C ALA A 111 -2.69 -10.26 25.68
N ASN A 112 -3.36 -9.68 26.69
CA ASN A 112 -3.26 -10.14 28.08
C ASN A 112 -3.46 -11.66 28.08
N ALA A 113 -2.52 -12.40 28.68
CA ALA A 113 -2.67 -13.83 28.83
C ALA A 113 -3.94 -14.07 29.64
N ASP A 114 -4.90 -14.81 29.07
CA ASP A 114 -5.98 -15.36 29.87
C ASP A 114 -5.35 -16.40 30.79
N ALA A 115 -5.33 -16.13 32.09
CA ALA A 115 -4.59 -16.91 33.08
C ALA A 115 -5.26 -18.26 33.41
N GLY A 116 -5.99 -18.84 32.45
CA GLY A 116 -6.72 -20.11 32.59
C GLY A 116 -5.96 -21.35 32.11
N GLY A 117 -4.73 -21.21 31.62
CA GLY A 117 -3.91 -22.29 31.07
C GLY A 117 -2.96 -22.95 32.09
N ASP A 118 -2.43 -24.12 31.71
CA ASP A 118 -1.38 -24.82 32.46
C ASP A 118 -0.16 -23.91 32.70
N ALA A 119 0.44 -23.99 33.90
CA ALA A 119 1.52 -23.09 34.32
C ALA A 119 2.75 -23.15 33.39
N ALA A 120 3.03 -24.31 32.78
CA ALA A 120 4.13 -24.46 31.84
C ALA A 120 3.84 -23.78 30.48
N GLU A 121 2.58 -23.79 30.03
CA GLU A 121 2.16 -23.10 28.82
C GLU A 121 2.14 -21.57 29.03
N VAL A 122 1.70 -21.11 30.20
CA VAL A 122 1.75 -19.67 30.56
C VAL A 122 3.20 -19.13 30.54
N VAL A 123 4.18 -19.90 31.02
CA VAL A 123 5.59 -19.49 30.99
C VAL A 123 6.15 -19.41 29.57
N LYS A 124 5.81 -20.37 28.69
CA LYS A 124 6.22 -20.32 27.27
C LYS A 124 5.59 -19.13 26.55
N ASP A 125 4.32 -18.86 26.83
CA ASP A 125 3.60 -17.73 26.24
C ASP A 125 4.20 -16.39 26.67
N ILE A 126 4.62 -16.25 27.92
CA ILE A 126 5.31 -15.04 28.41
C ILE A 126 6.66 -14.87 27.70
N ALA A 127 7.49 -15.93 27.65
CA ALA A 127 8.80 -15.87 27.00
C ALA A 127 8.71 -15.56 25.49
N ALA A 128 7.71 -16.12 24.80
CA ALA A 128 7.46 -15.83 23.40
C ALA A 128 7.03 -14.36 23.16
N LYS A 129 6.29 -13.78 24.11
CA LYS A 129 5.86 -12.37 24.06
C LYS A 129 7.03 -11.41 24.27
N ASP A 130 7.87 -11.66 25.26
CA ASP A 130 9.06 -10.83 25.52
C ASP A 130 9.99 -10.81 24.30
N ALA A 131 10.22 -11.98 23.67
CA ALA A 131 11.01 -12.07 22.45
C ALA A 131 10.39 -11.30 21.26
N ALA A 132 9.06 -11.32 21.13
CA ALA A 132 8.34 -10.57 20.09
C ALA A 132 8.42 -9.05 20.33
N TRP A 133 8.32 -8.61 21.58
CA TRP A 133 8.47 -7.21 21.96
C TRP A 133 9.88 -6.67 21.66
N GLU A 134 10.92 -7.40 22.09
CA GLU A 134 12.31 -7.02 21.79
C GLU A 134 12.58 -6.95 20.28
N ALA A 135 12.02 -7.88 19.51
CA ALA A 135 12.12 -7.85 18.06
C ALA A 135 11.41 -6.60 17.50
N TRP A 136 10.21 -6.27 17.99
CA TRP A 136 9.48 -5.08 17.56
C TRP A 136 10.25 -3.80 17.87
N GLU A 137 10.82 -3.67 19.07
CA GLU A 137 11.62 -2.51 19.47
C GLU A 137 12.86 -2.31 18.59
N LYS A 138 13.48 -3.40 18.11
CA LYS A 138 14.62 -3.32 17.19
C LYS A 138 14.24 -2.73 15.83
N TRP A 139 13.05 -3.08 15.31
CA TRP A 139 12.58 -2.61 14.01
C TRP A 139 11.89 -1.26 14.06
N ARG A 140 11.33 -0.88 15.21
CA ARG A 140 10.56 0.36 15.39
C ARG A 140 11.31 1.61 14.91
N PRO A 141 12.61 1.86 15.22
CA PRO A 141 13.31 3.04 14.74
C PRO A 141 13.36 3.12 13.20
N LYS A 142 13.59 1.98 12.54
CA LYS A 142 13.66 1.87 11.08
C LYS A 142 12.30 2.13 10.44
N VAL A 143 11.23 1.56 11.00
CA VAL A 143 9.86 1.83 10.56
C VAL A 143 9.52 3.31 10.71
N LEU A 144 9.80 3.91 11.87
CA LEU A 144 9.53 5.35 12.11
C LEU A 144 10.34 6.29 11.22
N GLU A 145 11.57 5.91 10.85
CA GLU A 145 12.37 6.63 9.87
C GLU A 145 11.74 6.55 8.47
N GLU A 146 11.32 5.35 8.05
CA GLU A 146 10.68 5.17 6.77
C GLU A 146 9.30 5.84 6.69
N GLU A 147 8.49 5.81 7.76
CA GLU A 147 7.22 6.56 7.83
C GLU A 147 7.45 8.06 7.62
N ARG A 148 8.50 8.63 8.23
CA ARG A 148 8.87 10.04 8.05
C ARG A 148 9.31 10.32 6.62
N ALA A 149 10.09 9.44 6.02
CA ALA A 149 10.53 9.57 4.63
C ALA A 149 9.33 9.49 3.66
N LEU A 150 8.42 8.53 3.84
CA LEU A 150 7.22 8.38 3.01
C LEU A 150 6.27 9.57 3.17
N LYS A 151 6.14 10.11 4.38
CA LYS A 151 5.37 11.34 4.60
C LYS A 151 6.02 12.54 3.89
N ALA A 152 7.33 12.71 4.02
CA ALA A 152 8.06 13.78 3.32
C ALA A 152 7.90 13.67 1.80
N GLU A 153 7.97 12.46 1.25
CA GLU A 153 7.72 12.21 -0.17
C GLU A 153 6.31 12.64 -0.60
N LEU A 154 5.27 12.32 0.17
CA LEU A 154 3.91 12.81 -0.13
C LEU A 154 3.81 14.34 -0.06
N GLN A 155 4.52 14.99 0.87
CA GLN A 155 4.57 16.44 0.97
C GLN A 155 5.27 17.08 -0.24
N GLU A 156 6.40 16.52 -0.68
CA GLU A 156 7.12 16.97 -1.89
C GLU A 156 6.26 16.84 -3.15
N LEU A 157 5.41 15.81 -3.21
CA LEU A 157 4.46 15.61 -4.30
C LEU A 157 3.21 16.50 -4.21
N GLY A 158 3.04 17.28 -3.13
CA GLY A 158 1.84 18.09 -2.88
C GLY A 158 0.59 17.26 -2.61
N LEU A 159 0.75 16.03 -2.14
CA LEU A 159 -0.32 15.05 -1.90
C LEU A 159 -0.60 14.80 -0.41
N TRP A 160 0.04 15.57 0.48
CA TRP A 160 -0.16 15.51 1.94
C TRP A 160 -1.20 16.51 2.42
#